data_AF-A0A540W2C4-F1
#
_entry.id   AF-A0A540W2C4-F1
#
_cell.length_a   1.000
_cell.length_b   1.000
_cell.length_c   1.000
_cell.angle_alpha   90.00
_cell.angle_beta   90.00
_cell.angle_gamma   90.00
#
_symmetry.space_group_name_H-M   'P 1'
#
loop_
_entity.id
_entity.type
_entity.pdbx_description
1 polymer ?
#
loop_
_entity_poly.entity_id
_entity_poly.type
_entity_poly.pdbx_seq_one_letter_code
_entity_poly.pdbx_strand_id
1 'polypeptide(L)'
;MASSERRRKQRTGKTPARPRSWEVRTAPRRRWAPWQCRALAVVLSVAAVGGLLGAVLLVPALPSAVSTARQFLAAPVCTARNAPDCRWRQSELVQRAHISNGRNQQTTVDLLDPGTGDEQRVVPTGVDPLGNRLTGGDRVELISWHGRPTALRAQERQQDASSRPTDGQALT
;
A
#
# COMPACT_ATOMS: atom_id res chain seq x y z
N MET A 1 -3.20 35.63 84.04
CA MET A 1 -3.82 36.88 84.53
C MET A 1 -4.95 37.27 83.58
N ALA A 2 -6.12 37.56 84.17
CA ALA A 2 -7.31 38.25 83.64
C ALA A 2 -7.95 37.70 82.34
N SER A 3 -9.15 37.09 82.36
CA SER A 3 -10.48 37.66 82.71
C SER A 3 -11.00 38.69 81.69
N SER A 4 -11.97 38.25 80.89
CA SER A 4 -13.14 39.01 80.41
C SER A 4 -13.98 38.01 79.60
N GLU A 5 -15.04 37.38 80.11
CA GLU A 5 -16.32 37.87 80.63
C GLU A 5 -17.10 38.83 79.71
N ARG A 6 -18.29 38.33 79.30
CA ARG A 6 -19.50 39.03 78.83
C ARG A 6 -19.59 39.42 77.35
N ARG A 7 -20.48 38.76 76.62
CA ARG A 7 -21.93 39.11 76.58
C ARG A 7 -22.70 38.16 75.67
N ARG A 8 -23.64 37.46 76.28
CA ARG A 8 -24.76 36.77 75.63
C ARG A 8 -25.73 37.84 75.10
N LYS A 9 -26.02 37.84 73.79
CA LYS A 9 -27.27 38.39 73.25
C LYS A 9 -27.87 37.37 72.29
N GLN A 10 -28.95 36.77 72.76
CA GLN A 10 -29.97 36.12 71.94
C GLN A 10 -30.49 37.12 70.90
N ARG A 11 -30.76 36.67 69.67
CA ARG A 11 -32.00 36.98 68.97
C ARG A 11 -32.15 36.20 67.66
N THR A 12 -33.20 35.37 67.68
CA THR A 12 -34.21 35.20 66.63
C THR A 12 -33.75 34.63 65.29
N GLY A 13 -34.28 33.44 65.03
CA GLY A 13 -34.07 32.70 63.81
C GLY A 13 -34.55 33.43 62.56
N LYS A 14 -33.92 33.03 61.47
CA LYS A 14 -34.46 33.08 60.12
C LYS A 14 -33.67 32.02 59.36
N THR A 15 -34.23 30.82 59.27
CA THR A 15 -33.81 29.81 58.31
C THR A 15 -34.03 30.41 56.92
N PRO A 16 -32.99 30.68 56.10
CA PRO A 16 -33.22 30.95 54.70
C PRO A 16 -33.53 29.62 54.02
N ALA A 17 -34.67 29.59 53.34
CA ALA A 17 -35.22 28.45 52.65
C ALA A 17 -34.19 27.81 51.69
N ARG A 18 -34.17 26.47 51.66
CA ARG A 18 -33.62 25.70 50.53
C ARG A 18 -34.28 26.19 49.24
N PRO A 19 -33.54 26.56 48.18
CA PRO A 19 -34.15 26.64 46.85
C PRO A 19 -34.55 25.22 46.44
N ARG A 20 -35.87 25.00 46.39
CA ARG A 20 -36.48 23.83 45.78
C ARG A 20 -36.45 23.98 44.26
N SER A 21 -36.51 22.81 43.63
CA SER A 21 -36.97 22.53 42.28
C SER A 21 -36.09 22.97 41.11
N TRP A 22 -35.32 22.00 40.61
CA TRP A 22 -35.30 21.58 39.21
C TRP A 22 -35.75 22.62 38.18
N GLU A 23 -35.05 23.74 38.04
CA GLU A 23 -35.16 24.51 36.80
C GLU A 23 -34.51 23.67 35.69
N VAL A 24 -35.32 22.82 35.07
CA VAL A 24 -35.03 22.26 33.76
C VAL A 24 -35.01 23.47 32.83
N ARG A 25 -33.84 24.08 32.68
CA ARG A 25 -33.54 25.00 31.59
C ARG A 25 -33.70 24.21 30.31
N THR A 26 -34.91 24.22 29.77
CA THR A 26 -35.14 23.78 28.41
C THR A 26 -34.37 24.74 27.53
N ALA A 27 -33.25 24.27 27.00
CA ALA A 27 -32.49 24.99 25.98
C ALA A 27 -33.48 25.43 24.89
N PRO A 28 -33.41 26.69 24.41
CA PRO A 28 -34.33 27.15 23.39
C PRO A 28 -34.18 26.24 22.17
N ARG A 29 -35.21 25.42 21.91
CA ARG A 29 -35.31 24.67 20.66
C ARG A 29 -35.36 25.72 19.56
N ARG A 30 -34.22 26.02 18.93
CA ARG A 30 -34.16 26.75 17.66
C ARG A 30 -35.14 26.01 16.75
N ARG A 31 -36.33 26.59 16.53
CA ARG A 31 -37.27 26.11 15.55
C ARG A 31 -36.67 26.52 14.21
N TRP A 32 -35.86 25.63 13.65
CA TRP A 32 -35.41 25.76 12.27
C TRP A 32 -36.68 25.78 11.45
N ALA A 33 -36.92 26.90 10.78
CA ALA A 33 -38.11 27.02 9.98
C ALA A 33 -38.00 25.99 8.81
N PRO A 34 -39.12 25.48 8.29
CA PRO A 34 -39.15 24.28 7.44
C PRO A 34 -38.31 24.39 6.15
N TRP A 35 -38.17 25.59 5.60
CA TRP A 35 -37.24 25.92 4.51
C TRP A 35 -35.76 25.57 4.80
N GLN A 36 -35.29 25.71 6.04
CA GLN A 36 -33.89 25.41 6.40
C GLN A 36 -33.62 23.90 6.43
N CYS A 37 -34.59 23.08 6.86
CA CYS A 37 -34.49 21.62 6.80
C CYS A 37 -34.50 21.12 5.36
N ARG A 38 -35.31 21.73 4.49
CA ARG A 38 -35.35 21.40 3.06
C ARG A 38 -34.04 21.75 2.35
N ALA A 39 -33.48 22.93 2.63
CA ALA A 39 -32.19 23.34 2.06
C ALA A 39 -31.05 22.39 2.48
N LEU A 40 -30.98 22.03 3.76
CA LEU A 40 -30.00 21.07 4.27
C LEU A 40 -30.14 19.69 3.63
N ALA A 41 -31.37 19.19 3.48
CA ALA A 41 -31.62 17.91 2.83
C ALA A 41 -31.14 17.90 1.37
N VAL A 42 -31.43 18.96 0.60
CA VAL A 42 -30.97 19.09 -0.79
C VAL A 42 -29.45 19.13 -0.88
N VAL A 43 -28.78 19.92 -0.03
CA VAL A 43 -27.31 20.01 -0.01
C VAL A 43 -26.68 18.65 0.30
N LEU A 44 -27.22 17.91 1.29
CA LEU A 44 -26.72 16.57 1.63
C LEU A 44 -26.96 15.56 0.51
N SER A 45 -28.11 15.61 -0.17
CA SER A 45 -28.38 14.76 -1.33
C SER A 45 -27.43 15.04 -2.48
N VAL A 46 -27.16 16.31 -2.79
CA VAL A 46 -26.20 16.70 -3.84
C VAL A 46 -24.78 16.28 -3.46
N ALA A 47 -24.37 16.44 -2.21
CA ALA A 47 -23.07 15.99 -1.72
C ALA A 47 -22.92 14.46 -1.77
N ALA A 48 -23.96 13.71 -1.42
CA ALA A 48 -23.96 12.25 -1.49
C ALA A 48 -23.89 11.75 -2.93
N VAL A 49 -24.67 12.36 -3.84
CA VAL A 49 -24.64 12.03 -5.27
C VAL A 49 -23.30 12.41 -5.90
N GLY A 50 -22.76 13.58 -5.56
CA GLY A 50 -21.43 14.01 -6.01
C GLY A 50 -20.30 13.13 -5.47
N GLY A 51 -20.37 12.70 -4.22
CA GLY A 51 -19.41 11.76 -3.62
C GLY A 51 -19.48 10.37 -4.26
N LEU A 52 -20.68 9.87 -4.54
CA LEU A 52 -20.88 8.60 -5.25
C LEU A 52 -20.35 8.67 -6.69
N LEU A 53 -20.64 9.75 -7.42
CA LEU A 53 -20.12 9.96 -8.77
C LEU A 53 -18.59 10.09 -8.78
N GLY A 54 -18.01 10.82 -7.82
CA GLY A 54 -16.56 10.93 -7.67
C GLY A 54 -15.89 9.59 -7.36
N ALA A 55 -16.52 8.76 -6.52
CA ALA A 55 -16.01 7.43 -6.21
C ALA A 55 -16.06 6.49 -7.44
N VAL A 56 -17.15 6.50 -8.22
CA VAL A 56 -17.30 5.67 -9.42
C VAL A 56 -16.28 6.01 -10.50
N LEU A 57 -15.91 7.28 -10.64
CA LEU A 57 -14.91 7.71 -11.62
C LEU A 57 -13.46 7.36 -11.24
N LEU A 58 -13.18 7.03 -9.97
CA LEU A 58 -11.85 6.64 -9.49
C LEU A 58 -11.59 5.12 -9.53
N VAL A 59 -12.63 4.29 -9.65
CA VAL A 59 -12.52 2.82 -9.74
C VAL A 59 -11.76 2.29 -10.98
N PRO A 60 -11.86 2.86 -12.19
CA PRO A 60 -11.22 2.28 -13.38
C PRO A 60 -9.69 2.45 -13.42
N ALA A 61 -9.07 3.15 -12.47
CA ALA A 61 -7.61 3.33 -12.40
C ALA A 61 -6.87 2.18 -11.68
N LEU A 62 -7.59 1.28 -11.00
CA LEU A 62 -7.03 0.17 -10.21
C LEU A 62 -6.88 -1.21 -10.91
N PRO A 63 -7.62 -1.57 -12.00
CA PRO A 63 -7.61 -2.95 -12.52
C PRO A 63 -6.37 -3.29 -13.36
N SER A 64 -5.63 -2.29 -13.83
CA SER A 64 -4.48 -2.50 -14.74
C SER A 64 -3.39 -3.33 -14.07
N ALA A 65 -3.04 -3.05 -12.82
CA ALA A 65 -1.89 -3.69 -12.19
C ALA A 65 -2.17 -5.13 -11.69
N VAL A 66 -3.40 -5.44 -11.28
CA VAL A 66 -3.81 -6.82 -10.94
C VAL A 66 -3.96 -7.69 -12.19
N SER A 67 -4.29 -7.07 -13.32
CA SER A 67 -4.37 -7.78 -14.59
C SER A 67 -3.00 -8.27 -15.06
N THR A 68 -1.94 -7.48 -14.83
CA THR A 68 -0.57 -7.78 -15.30
C THR A 68 0.01 -9.05 -14.68
N ALA A 69 -0.09 -9.22 -13.35
CA ALA A 69 0.45 -10.42 -12.70
C ALA A 69 -0.30 -11.68 -13.14
N ARG A 70 -1.63 -11.59 -13.32
CA ARG A 70 -2.44 -12.69 -13.86
C ARG A 70 -2.10 -13.02 -15.30
N GLN A 71 -1.90 -12.01 -16.14
CA GLN A 71 -1.45 -12.19 -17.53
C GLN A 71 -0.09 -12.88 -17.58
N PHE A 72 0.88 -12.45 -16.76
CA PHE A 72 2.17 -13.11 -16.66
C PHE A 72 2.07 -14.59 -16.24
N LEU A 73 1.21 -14.90 -15.27
CA LEU A 73 1.00 -16.28 -14.82
C LEU A 73 0.31 -17.14 -15.89
N ALA A 74 -0.62 -16.57 -16.64
CA ALA A 74 -1.33 -17.23 -17.73
C ALA A 74 -0.49 -17.34 -19.02
N ALA A 75 0.54 -16.50 -19.18
CA ALA A 75 1.35 -16.43 -20.39
C ALA A 75 2.04 -17.77 -20.66
N PRO A 76 1.91 -18.34 -21.87
CA PRO A 76 2.63 -19.55 -22.25
C PRO A 76 4.13 -19.29 -22.32
N VAL A 77 4.91 -20.36 -22.27
CA VAL A 77 6.36 -20.29 -22.45
C VAL A 77 6.66 -20.39 -23.94
N CYS A 78 7.52 -19.50 -24.42
CA CYS A 78 7.92 -19.43 -25.82
C CYS A 78 9.45 -19.43 -25.97
N THR A 79 9.92 -19.83 -27.14
CA THR A 79 11.35 -19.78 -27.53
C THR A 79 11.68 -18.57 -28.42
N ALA A 80 10.65 -17.88 -28.92
CA ALA A 80 10.80 -16.70 -29.77
C ALA A 80 11.07 -15.44 -28.94
N ARG A 81 12.14 -14.71 -29.30
CA ARG A 81 12.53 -13.42 -28.71
C ARG A 81 11.43 -12.38 -28.92
N ASN A 82 11.10 -11.63 -27.86
CA ASN A 82 10.16 -10.50 -27.86
C ASN A 82 8.73 -10.79 -28.34
N ALA A 83 8.29 -12.05 -28.35
CA ALA A 83 6.91 -12.34 -28.67
C ALA A 83 5.96 -11.74 -27.60
N PRO A 84 4.91 -10.99 -28.01
CA PRO A 84 3.95 -10.43 -27.08
C PRO A 84 3.23 -11.55 -26.33
N ASP A 85 2.92 -11.30 -25.06
CA ASP A 85 2.10 -12.19 -24.23
C ASP A 85 2.69 -13.59 -23.95
N CYS A 86 4.00 -13.77 -24.10
CA CYS A 86 4.65 -15.04 -23.78
C CYS A 86 5.93 -14.88 -22.96
N ARG A 87 6.17 -15.85 -22.07
CA ARG A 87 7.37 -15.94 -21.24
C ARG A 87 8.48 -16.56 -22.07
N TRP A 88 9.38 -15.71 -22.54
CA TRP A 88 10.48 -16.13 -23.37
C TRP A 88 11.60 -16.73 -22.54
N ARG A 89 12.06 -17.92 -22.92
CA ARG A 89 13.19 -18.62 -22.30
C ARG A 89 14.40 -18.57 -23.21
N GLN A 90 15.53 -18.17 -22.64
CA GLN A 90 16.81 -18.20 -23.33
C GLN A 90 17.93 -18.66 -22.41
N SER A 91 18.94 -19.29 -23.00
CA SER A 91 20.14 -19.68 -22.26
C SER A 91 21.16 -18.55 -22.33
N GLU A 92 21.63 -18.11 -21.16
CA GLU A 92 22.65 -17.08 -21.02
C GLU A 92 23.85 -17.59 -20.23
N LEU A 93 24.97 -16.90 -20.39
CA LEU A 93 26.18 -17.15 -19.62
C LEU A 93 26.29 -16.11 -18.51
N VAL A 94 26.60 -16.57 -17.30
CA VAL A 94 26.92 -15.67 -16.20
C VAL A 94 28.28 -15.05 -16.50
N GLN A 95 28.36 -13.74 -16.65
CA GLN A 95 29.66 -13.07 -16.63
C GLN A 95 30.16 -12.94 -15.20
N ARG A 96 29.26 -12.51 -14.32
CA ARG A 96 29.63 -12.19 -12.95
C ARG A 96 28.41 -12.22 -12.03
N ALA A 97 28.63 -12.67 -10.80
CA ALA A 97 27.68 -12.52 -9.73
C ALA A 97 28.29 -11.66 -8.62
N HIS A 98 27.51 -10.72 -8.12
CA HIS A 98 27.92 -9.72 -7.15
C HIS A 98 26.94 -9.70 -5.99
N ILE A 99 27.47 -9.67 -4.77
CA ILE A 99 26.67 -9.49 -3.56
C ILE A 99 27.02 -8.12 -2.99
N SER A 100 26.04 -7.23 -2.87
CA SER A 100 26.25 -5.95 -2.23
C SER A 100 26.38 -6.15 -0.72
N ASN A 101 27.46 -5.60 -0.15
CA ASN A 101 27.68 -5.60 1.30
C ASN A 101 27.10 -4.30 1.87
N GLY A 102 25.99 -4.39 2.59
CA GLY A 102 25.31 -3.23 3.19
C GLY A 102 24.11 -3.63 4.04
N ARG A 103 23.39 -2.64 4.62
CA ARG A 103 22.16 -2.90 5.40
C ARG A 103 21.10 -3.67 4.61
N ASN A 104 21.10 -3.52 3.29
CA ASN A 104 20.26 -4.28 2.36
C ASN A 104 21.19 -5.10 1.46
N GLN A 105 21.50 -6.34 1.87
CA GLN A 105 22.24 -7.26 1.00
C GLN A 105 21.40 -7.57 -0.23
N GLN A 106 21.98 -7.32 -1.41
CA GLN A 106 21.32 -7.57 -2.70
C GLN A 106 22.30 -8.29 -3.61
N THR A 107 21.84 -9.41 -4.16
CA THR A 107 22.61 -10.16 -5.15
C THR A 107 22.21 -9.72 -6.55
N THR A 108 23.21 -9.40 -7.36
CA THR A 108 23.09 -8.98 -8.75
C THR A 108 23.87 -9.96 -9.61
N VAL A 109 23.26 -10.41 -10.70
CA VAL A 109 23.88 -11.32 -11.65
C VAL A 109 23.92 -10.62 -13.01
N ASP A 110 25.12 -10.46 -13.55
CA ASP A 110 25.36 -9.93 -14.89
C ASP A 110 25.48 -11.12 -15.84
N LEU A 111 24.60 -11.15 -16.84
CA LEU A 111 24.47 -12.21 -17.82
C LEU A 111 24.90 -11.70 -19.21
N LEU A 112 25.31 -12.63 -20.05
CA LEU A 112 25.68 -12.41 -21.44
C LEU A 112 24.89 -13.38 -22.32
N ASP A 113 24.20 -12.84 -23.32
CA ASP A 113 23.63 -13.63 -24.41
C ASP A 113 24.76 -14.11 -25.33
N PRO A 114 25.01 -15.43 -25.45
CA PRO A 114 26.08 -15.94 -26.30
C PRO A 114 25.79 -15.80 -27.81
N GLY A 115 24.54 -15.57 -28.20
CA GLY A 115 24.13 -15.41 -29.60
C GLY A 115 24.21 -13.96 -30.10
N THR A 116 23.93 -12.98 -29.24
CA THR A 116 23.95 -11.55 -29.62
C THR A 116 25.08 -10.76 -28.99
N GLY A 117 25.67 -11.25 -27.90
CA GLY A 117 26.65 -10.51 -27.10
C GLY A 117 26.02 -9.43 -26.20
N ASP A 118 24.68 -9.40 -26.09
CA ASP A 118 23.98 -8.44 -25.24
C ASP A 118 24.20 -8.78 -23.76
N GLU A 119 24.43 -7.75 -22.94
CA GLU A 119 24.55 -7.91 -21.49
C GLU A 119 23.23 -7.59 -20.80
N GLN A 120 22.84 -8.43 -19.83
CA GLN A 120 21.64 -8.22 -19.04
C GLN A 120 21.89 -8.40 -17.55
N ARG A 121 21.50 -7.39 -16.77
CA ARG A 121 21.60 -7.41 -15.31
C ARG A 121 20.29 -7.91 -14.68
N VAL A 122 20.40 -8.88 -13.79
CA VAL A 122 19.26 -9.48 -13.09
C VAL A 122 19.48 -9.46 -11.58
N VAL A 123 18.43 -9.10 -10.84
CA VAL A 123 18.43 -9.13 -9.38
C VAL A 123 17.49 -10.24 -8.92
N PRO A 124 18.00 -11.43 -8.59
CA PRO A 124 17.19 -12.48 -7.96
C PRO A 124 16.66 -12.05 -6.58
N THR A 125 15.44 -12.48 -6.25
CA THR A 125 14.73 -12.12 -5.01
C THR A 125 14.43 -13.34 -4.14
N GLY A 126 14.54 -13.18 -2.81
CA GLY A 126 14.26 -14.23 -1.83
C GLY A 126 15.46 -14.57 -0.95
N VAL A 127 15.30 -15.58 -0.10
CA VAL A 127 16.34 -16.05 0.83
C VAL A 127 17.34 -16.93 0.08
N ASP A 128 18.64 -16.67 0.29
CA ASP A 128 19.75 -17.33 -0.41
C ASP A 128 19.60 -17.25 -1.95
N PRO A 129 19.79 -16.06 -2.54
CA PRO A 129 19.65 -15.86 -3.98
C PRO A 129 20.61 -16.71 -4.79
N LEU A 130 20.09 -17.22 -5.91
CA LEU A 130 20.75 -18.11 -6.85
C LEU A 130 22.13 -17.57 -7.25
N GLY A 131 22.25 -16.25 -7.41
CA GLY A 131 23.50 -15.57 -7.70
C GLY A 131 24.62 -15.79 -6.68
N ASN A 132 24.33 -16.18 -5.43
CA ASN A 132 25.35 -16.53 -4.44
C ASN A 132 26.11 -17.81 -4.79
N ARG A 133 25.54 -18.66 -5.65
CA ARG A 133 26.09 -19.95 -6.06
C ARG A 133 26.57 -19.96 -7.52
N LEU A 134 26.32 -18.88 -8.25
CA LEU A 134 26.71 -18.75 -9.65
C LEU A 134 28.10 -18.15 -9.76
N THR A 135 28.86 -18.65 -10.72
CA THR A 135 30.21 -18.21 -11.07
C THR A 135 30.30 -17.79 -12.53
N GLY A 136 31.31 -17.00 -12.86
CA GLY A 136 31.56 -16.58 -14.24
C GLY A 136 31.79 -17.79 -15.15
N GLY A 137 31.03 -17.88 -16.24
CA GLY A 137 31.03 -18.99 -17.18
C GLY A 137 29.87 -19.98 -17.00
N ASP A 138 29.11 -19.89 -15.90
CA ASP A 138 27.98 -20.78 -15.68
C ASP A 138 26.85 -20.52 -16.68
N ARG A 139 26.21 -21.59 -17.14
CA ARG A 139 25.05 -21.50 -18.02
C ARG A 139 23.77 -21.46 -17.19
N VAL A 140 22.96 -20.44 -17.44
CA VAL A 140 21.67 -20.25 -16.79
C VAL A 140 20.58 -20.03 -17.83
N GLU A 141 19.33 -20.24 -17.45
CA GLU A 141 18.18 -19.93 -18.28
C GLU A 141 17.50 -18.68 -17.74
N LEU A 142 17.47 -17.61 -18.55
CA LEU A 142 16.73 -16.40 -18.26
C LEU A 142 15.29 -16.55 -18.79
N ILE A 143 14.32 -16.25 -17.92
CA ILE A 143 12.92 -16.15 -18.28
C ILE A 143 12.57 -14.67 -18.32
N SER A 144 12.20 -14.16 -19.49
CA SER A 144 11.79 -12.77 -19.69
C SER A 144 10.35 -12.66 -20.16
N TRP A 145 9.72 -11.52 -19.89
CA TRP A 145 8.37 -11.20 -20.33
C TRP A 145 8.30 -9.71 -20.65
N HIS A 146 7.79 -9.36 -21.83
CA HIS A 146 7.86 -8.00 -22.39
C HIS A 146 9.27 -7.38 -22.30
N GLY A 147 10.31 -8.17 -22.58
CA GLY A 147 11.72 -7.72 -22.53
C GLY A 147 12.29 -7.53 -21.13
N ARG A 148 11.51 -7.75 -20.06
CA ARG A 148 11.98 -7.64 -18.69
C ARG A 148 12.38 -9.01 -18.13
N PRO A 149 13.51 -9.14 -17.43
CA PRO A 149 13.91 -10.39 -16.80
C PRO A 149 12.97 -10.67 -15.62
N THR A 150 12.29 -11.80 -15.61
CA THR A 150 11.27 -12.12 -14.58
C THR A 150 11.69 -13.26 -13.66
N ALA A 151 12.53 -14.17 -14.14
CA ALA A 151 13.10 -15.23 -13.33
C ALA A 151 14.40 -15.75 -13.95
N LEU A 152 15.22 -16.35 -13.10
CA LEU A 152 16.45 -17.07 -13.43
C LEU A 152 16.29 -18.53 -13.03
N ARG A 153 16.69 -19.46 -13.89
CA ARG A 153 16.76 -20.88 -13.58
C ARG A 153 18.18 -21.40 -13.81
N ALA A 154 18.72 -22.10 -12.81
CA ALA A 154 20.00 -22.79 -12.94
C ALA A 154 19.93 -24.15 -12.25
N GLN A 155 20.55 -25.15 -12.88
CA GLN A 155 20.59 -26.55 -12.43
C GLN A 155 19.16 -27.11 -12.25
N GLU A 156 18.54 -26.98 -11.08
CA GLU A 156 17.13 -27.36 -10.84
C GLU A 156 16.35 -26.29 -10.05
N ARG A 157 16.97 -25.15 -9.77
CA ARG A 157 16.37 -24.09 -8.95
C ARG A 157 15.96 -22.93 -9.86
N GLN A 158 14.69 -22.56 -9.78
CA GLN A 158 14.19 -21.32 -10.34
C GLN A 158 14.01 -20.29 -9.24
N GLN A 159 14.37 -19.05 -9.54
CA GLN A 159 14.19 -17.92 -8.64
C GLN A 159 13.68 -16.70 -9.39
N ASP A 160 12.71 -16.03 -8.79
CA ASP A 160 12.10 -14.84 -9.37
C ASP A 160 13.04 -13.64 -9.28
N ALA A 161 13.04 -12.81 -10.31
CA ALA A 161 13.75 -11.54 -10.35
C ALA A 161 12.90 -10.41 -9.73
N SER A 162 13.56 -9.34 -9.29
CA SER A 162 12.86 -8.17 -8.72
C SER A 162 11.94 -7.46 -9.70
N SER A 163 12.20 -7.62 -10.99
CA SER A 163 11.38 -7.13 -12.11
C SER A 163 10.22 -8.05 -12.48
N ARG A 164 9.97 -9.13 -11.71
CA ARG A 164 8.76 -9.94 -11.86
C ARG A 164 7.52 -9.05 -11.66
N PRO A 165 6.52 -9.12 -12.55
CA PRO A 165 5.28 -8.36 -12.38
C PRO A 165 4.57 -8.76 -11.08
N THR A 166 4.27 -7.77 -10.25
CA THR A 166 3.45 -7.90 -9.04
C THR A 166 2.22 -7.02 -9.15
N ASP A 167 1.16 -7.38 -8.41
CA ASP A 167 -0.04 -6.56 -8.32
C ASP A 167 0.33 -5.16 -7.82
N GLY A 168 -0.01 -4.14 -8.61
CA GLY A 168 0.33 -2.73 -8.31
C GLY A 168 1.46 -2.12 -9.16
N GLN A 169 2.17 -2.90 -9.98
CA GLN A 169 3.20 -2.37 -10.90
C GLN A 169 2.67 -2.14 -12.32
N ALA A 170 2.88 -0.92 -12.84
CA ALA A 170 2.69 -0.62 -14.26
C ALA A 170 3.91 -1.11 -15.06
N LEU A 171 3.65 -1.81 -16.18
CA LEU A 171 4.66 -2.03 -17.21
C LEU A 171 4.89 -0.70 -17.91
N THR A 172 5.93 0.03 -17.48
CA THR A 172 6.38 1.27 -18.12
C THR A 172 7.29 1.02 -19.32
#